data_AF-A0AA41KDW1-F1
#
_entry.id   AF-A0AA41KDW1-F1
#
_cell.length_a   1.000
_cell.length_b   1.000
_cell.length_c   1.000
_cell.angle_alpha   90.00
_cell.angle_beta   90.00
_cell.angle_gamma   90.00
#
_symmetry.space_group_name_H-M   'P 1'
#
loop_
_entity.id
_entity.type
_entity.pdbx_description
1 polymer ?
#
loop_
_entity_poly.entity_id
_entity_poly.type
_entity_poly.pdbx_seq_one_letter_code
_entity_poly.pdbx_strand_id
1 'polypeptide(L)'
;MTFTVFRVFRDEDRTRIDVDGEVLGWGVEFPSGLCVVDWNRMVFDEDDRLDHPHLSQYGSLEDVEQGTGGEVVTEMTFTEWSP
;
A
#
# COMPACT_ATOMS: atom_id res chain seq x y z
N MET A 1 -14.70 -14.60 6.85
CA MET A 1 -13.30 -14.32 6.41
C MET A 1 -13.23 -12.85 6.03
N THR A 2 -12.23 -12.08 6.47
CA THR A 2 -12.20 -10.62 6.25
C THR A 2 -11.00 -10.17 5.42
N PHE A 3 -11.24 -9.32 4.42
CA PHE A 3 -10.20 -8.69 3.60
C PHE A 3 -10.36 -7.18 3.66
N THR A 4 -9.27 -6.44 3.78
CA THR A 4 -9.28 -4.97 3.78
C THR A 4 -8.52 -4.44 2.59
N VAL A 5 -9.13 -3.57 1.78
CA VAL A 5 -8.46 -2.81 0.73
C VAL A 5 -8.01 -1.47 1.31
N PHE A 6 -6.77 -1.09 1.01
CA PHE A 6 -6.18 0.17 1.47
C PHE A 6 -5.33 0.81 0.38
N ARG A 7 -5.01 2.09 0.58
CA ARG A 7 -4.06 2.85 -0.24
C ARG A 7 -2.93 3.40 0.63
N VAL A 8 -1.77 3.56 0.03
CA VAL A 8 -0.61 4.21 0.64
C VAL A 8 -0.43 5.57 0.00
N PHE A 9 -0.36 6.61 0.82
CA PHE A 9 -0.08 7.98 0.41
C PHE A 9 1.27 8.40 0.95
N ARG A 10 1.83 9.45 0.34
CA ARG A 10 3.01 10.11 0.87
C ARG A 10 2.68 10.79 2.19
N ASP A 11 3.57 10.60 3.17
CA ASP A 11 3.70 11.42 4.36
C ASP A 11 4.88 12.39 4.15
N GLU A 12 4.60 13.69 4.19
CA GLU A 12 5.60 14.73 3.88
C GLU A 12 6.82 14.71 4.82
N ASP A 13 6.68 14.20 6.04
CA ASP A 13 7.72 14.16 7.05
C ASP A 13 8.54 12.85 7.03
N ARG A 14 7.98 11.78 6.45
CA ARG A 14 8.51 10.41 6.62
C ARG A 14 8.81 9.67 5.33
N THR A 15 8.26 10.10 4.19
CA THR A 15 8.57 9.49 2.88
C THR A 15 9.65 10.27 2.13
N ARG A 16 10.58 9.54 1.51
CA ARG A 16 11.67 10.12 0.70
C ARG A 16 11.26 10.54 -0.71
N ILE A 17 10.08 10.11 -1.15
CA ILE A 17 9.59 10.31 -2.51
C ILE A 17 8.78 11.62 -2.52
N ASP A 18 9.12 12.52 -3.44
CA ASP A 18 8.50 13.84 -3.57
C ASP A 18 7.35 13.82 -4.59
N VAL A 19 6.21 13.27 -4.20
CA VAL A 19 4.98 13.23 -5.03
C VAL A 19 3.84 13.96 -4.34
N ASP A 20 3.02 14.67 -5.11
CA ASP A 20 2.02 15.62 -4.58
C ASP A 20 0.67 14.92 -4.31
N GLY A 21 0.50 14.37 -3.11
CA GLY A 21 -0.76 13.73 -2.68
C GLY A 21 -1.19 12.53 -3.54
N GLU A 22 -0.31 12.04 -4.41
CA GLU A 22 -0.57 10.92 -5.29
C GLU A 22 -0.55 9.60 -4.50
N VAL A 23 -1.33 8.63 -5.00
CA VAL A 23 -1.33 7.27 -4.45
C VAL A 23 0.01 6.62 -4.79
N LEU A 24 0.78 6.28 -3.75
CA LEU A 24 2.04 5.53 -3.88
C LEU A 24 1.79 4.05 -4.17
N GLY A 25 0.73 3.47 -3.62
CA GLY A 25 0.40 2.07 -3.87
C GLY A 25 -1.00 1.68 -3.40
N TRP A 26 -1.47 0.55 -3.90
CA TRP A 26 -2.74 -0.07 -3.54
C TRP A 26 -2.47 -1.41 -2.86
N GLY A 27 -3.14 -1.67 -1.75
CA GLY A 27 -2.91 -2.87 -0.97
C GLY A 27 -4.17 -3.62 -0.58
N VAL A 28 -3.97 -4.91 -0.29
CA VAL A 28 -4.96 -5.79 0.31
C VAL A 28 -4.37 -6.46 1.54
N GLU A 29 -5.04 -6.30 2.68
CA GLU A 29 -4.83 -7.08 3.88
C GLU A 29 -5.71 -8.34 3.83
N PHE A 30 -5.07 -9.49 3.98
CA PHE A 30 -5.72 -10.79 4.07
C PHE A 30 -6.07 -11.13 5.53
N PRO A 31 -6.96 -12.10 5.79
CA PRO A 31 -7.35 -12.45 7.17
C PRO A 31 -6.20 -12.90 8.07
N SER A 32 -5.05 -13.29 7.50
CA SER A 32 -3.84 -13.62 8.24
C SER A 32 -3.07 -12.40 8.75
N GLY A 33 -3.48 -11.18 8.39
CA GLY A 33 -2.73 -9.94 8.57
C GLY A 33 -1.75 -9.65 7.42
N LEU A 34 -1.46 -10.64 6.56
CA LEU A 34 -0.58 -10.47 5.41
C LEU A 34 -1.11 -9.33 4.52
N CYS A 35 -0.25 -8.38 4.20
CA CYS A 35 -0.54 -7.29 3.29
C CYS A 35 0.27 -7.47 2.01
N VAL A 36 -0.38 -7.33 0.86
CA VAL A 36 0.28 -7.25 -0.45
C VAL A 36 0.02 -5.87 -1.02
N VAL A 37 1.07 -5.14 -1.39
CA VAL A 37 0.99 -3.78 -1.95
C VAL A 37 1.52 -3.79 -3.38
N ASP A 38 0.71 -3.32 -4.32
CA ASP A 38 1.10 -3.01 -5.70
C ASP A 38 1.45 -1.52 -5.80
N TRP A 39 2.70 -1.23 -6.17
CA TRP A 39 3.27 0.10 -6.19
C TRP A 39 2.92 0.84 -7.49
N ASN A 40 2.44 2.08 -7.34
CA ASN A 40 2.17 2.97 -8.45
C ASN A 40 3.47 3.47 -9.06
N ARG A 41 4.04 2.69 -9.97
CA ARG A 41 5.25 3.02 -10.72
C ARG A 41 5.18 4.35 -11.48
N MET A 42 3.97 4.84 -11.78
CA MET A 42 3.79 6.04 -12.59
C MET A 42 4.07 7.33 -11.82
N VAL A 43 4.12 7.28 -10.48
CA VAL A 43 4.51 8.44 -9.64
C VAL A 43 6.02 8.69 -9.64
N PHE A 44 6.80 7.70 -10.09
CA PHE A 44 8.25 7.83 -10.22
C PHE A 44 8.63 8.38 -11.59
N ASP A 45 9.71 9.16 -11.62
CA ASP A 45 10.33 9.64 -12.85
C ASP A 45 10.71 8.47 -13.77
N GLU A 46 10.75 8.74 -15.08
CA GLU A 46 10.98 7.68 -16.09
C GLU A 46 12.29 6.90 -15.86
N ASP A 47 13.33 7.57 -15.33
CA ASP A 47 14.62 6.95 -15.05
C ASP A 47 14.61 6.02 -13.82
N ASP A 48 13.71 6.25 -12.86
CA ASP A 48 13.56 5.44 -11.64
C ASP A 48 12.37 4.46 -11.73
N ARG A 49 11.54 4.61 -12.76
CA ARG A 49 10.39 3.75 -13.04
C ARG A 49 10.87 2.37 -13.52
N LEU A 50 10.45 1.33 -12.81
CA LEU A 50 10.65 -0.05 -13.24
C LEU A 50 9.90 -0.33 -14.56
N ASP A 51 10.11 -1.47 -15.23
CA ASP A 51 9.29 -1.86 -16.41
C ASP A 51 8.07 -2.73 -16.06
N HIS A 52 8.16 -3.54 -15.01
CA HIS A 52 7.10 -4.45 -14.56
C HIS A 52 6.53 -4.11 -13.16
N PRO A 53 5.29 -4.53 -12.85
CA PRO A 53 4.68 -4.31 -11.54
C PRO A 53 5.62 -4.64 -10.38
N HIS A 54 5.62 -3.79 -9.36
CA HIS A 54 6.42 -4.00 -8.16
C HIS A 54 5.49 -4.27 -7.00
N LEU A 55 5.69 -5.45 -6.39
CA LEU A 55 4.86 -5.93 -5.30
C LEU A 55 5.72 -6.10 -4.05
N SER A 56 5.22 -5.59 -2.92
CA SER A 56 5.81 -5.83 -1.60
C SER A 56 4.84 -6.64 -0.72
N GLN A 57 5.40 -7.42 0.20
CA GLN A 57 4.65 -8.16 1.21
C GLN A 57 5.05 -7.67 2.61
N TYR A 58 4.04 -7.45 3.45
CA TYR A 58 4.18 -6.99 4.83
C TYR A 58 3.36 -7.86 5.77
N GLY A 59 3.77 -8.00 7.03
CA GLY A 59 3.11 -8.87 8.00
C GLY A 59 1.79 -8.31 8.56
N SER A 60 1.59 -6.99 8.42
CA SER A 60 0.43 -6.24 8.92
C SER A 60 0.31 -4.88 8.22
N LEU A 61 -0.77 -4.13 8.46
CA LEU A 61 -0.89 -2.73 8.04
C LEU A 61 0.16 -1.83 8.74
N GLU A 62 0.48 -2.10 10.00
CA GLU A 62 1.52 -1.38 10.76
C GLU A 62 2.90 -1.55 10.12
N ASP A 63 3.21 -2.75 9.63
CA ASP A 63 4.45 -3.03 8.90
C ASP A 63 4.51 -2.26 7.56
N VAL A 64 3.36 -2.03 6.90
CA VAL A 64 3.27 -1.18 5.71
C VAL A 64 3.62 0.26 6.09
N GLU A 65 2.97 0.84 7.10
CA GLU A 65 3.25 2.21 7.54
C GLU A 65 4.72 2.39 7.97
N GLN A 66 5.26 1.43 8.72
CA GLN A 66 6.65 1.48 9.18
C GLN A 66 7.63 1.35 8.01
N GLY A 67 7.43 0.35 7.15
CA GLY A 67 8.37 0.02 6.08
C GLY A 67 8.38 1.02 4.93
N THR A 68 7.27 1.73 4.73
CA THR A 68 7.10 2.69 3.63
C THR A 68 7.30 4.13 4.12
N GLY A 69 7.03 4.37 5.40
CA GLY A 69 6.95 5.71 5.96
C GLY A 69 5.75 6.50 5.45
N GLY A 70 4.85 5.90 4.68
CA GLY A 70 3.66 6.56 4.14
C GLY A 70 2.44 6.47 5.05
N GLU A 71 1.40 7.21 4.70
CA GLU A 71 0.09 7.16 5.36
C GLU A 71 -0.76 6.04 4.74
N VAL A 72 -1.27 5.13 5.57
CA VAL A 72 -2.15 4.04 5.11
C VAL A 72 -3.61 4.39 5.37
N VAL A 73 -4.42 4.37 4.31
CA VAL A 73 -5.85 4.68 4.38
C VAL A 73 -6.66 3.45 3.94
N THR A 74 -7.39 2.85 4.88
CA THR A 74 -8.32 1.74 4.61
C THR A 74 -9.60 2.25 3.94
N GLU A 75 -10.01 1.64 2.83
CA GLU A 75 -11.20 2.07 2.07
C GLU A 75 -12.39 1.14 2.22
N MET A 76 -12.16 -0.17 2.19
CA MET A 76 -13.24 -1.15 2.14
C MET A 76 -12.84 -2.43 2.85
N THR A 77 -13.73 -2.95 3.67
CA THR A 77 -13.57 -4.24 4.36
C THR A 77 -14.64 -5.20 3.90
N PHE A 78 -14.24 -6.29 3.26
CA PHE A 78 -15.12 -7.39 2.87
C PHE A 78 -15.14 -8.41 3.99
N THR A 79 -16.31 -8.70 4.54
CA THR A 79 -16.46 -9.79 5.50
C THR A 79 -17.38 -10.85 4.90
N GLU A 80 -16.81 -12.00 4.58
CA GLU A 80 -17.59 -13.18 4.22
C GLU A 80 -18.26 -13.73 5.48
N TRP A 81 -19.60 -13.75 5.45
CA TRP A 81 -20.43 -14.35 6.48
C TRP A 81 -20.53 -15.86 6.22
N SER A 82 -20.15 -16.67 7.20
CA SER A 82 -20.39 -18.12 7.18
C SER A 82 -21.62 -18.40 8.04
N PRO A 83 -22.65 -19.11 7.52
CA PRO A 83 -23.90 -19.36 8.24
C PRO A 83 -23.74 -20.24 9.49
#